data_AF-A0A7K0QPW9-F1
#
_entry.id   AF-A0A7K0QPW9-F1
#
_cell.length_a   1.000
_cell.length_b   1.000
_cell.length_c   1.000
_cell.angle_alpha   90.00
_cell.angle_beta   90.00
_cell.angle_gamma   90.00
#
_symmetry.space_group_name_H-M   'P 1'
#
loop_
_entity.id
_entity.type
_entity.pdbx_description
1 polymer ?
#
loop_
_entity_poly.entity_id
_entity_poly.type
_entity_poly.pdbx_seq_one_letter_code
_entity_poly.pdbx_strand_id
1 'polypeptide(L)'
;MSETERTYESATARLEEIIRRLDSGEAGLRETLDLVKEGRGLVEYCAGELDAVSRGLEELQLDELVARLEQGAQPGADPAPST
;
A
#
# COMPACT_ATOMS: atom_id res chain seq x y z
N MET A 1 16.57 -15.26 -17.57
CA MET A 1 15.99 -13.98 -18.02
C MET A 1 15.50 -13.32 -16.75
N SER A 2 16.05 -12.18 -16.37
CA SER A 2 15.64 -11.50 -15.14
C SER A 2 14.23 -10.99 -15.34
N GLU A 3 13.24 -11.67 -14.75
CA GLU A 3 11.94 -11.08 -14.48
C GLU A 3 12.20 -9.89 -13.58
N THR A 4 12.23 -8.69 -14.17
CA THR A 4 12.27 -7.47 -13.38
C THR A 4 10.98 -7.45 -12.56
N GLU A 5 11.09 -7.71 -11.26
CA GLU A 5 9.96 -7.58 -10.35
C GLU A 5 9.30 -6.23 -10.58
N ARG A 6 7.99 -6.27 -10.86
CA ARG A 6 7.22 -5.06 -11.09
C ARG A 6 7.14 -4.30 -9.77
N THR A 7 7.59 -3.05 -9.76
CA THR A 7 7.49 -2.14 -8.61
C THR A 7 6.32 -1.17 -8.77
N TYR A 8 5.87 -0.57 -7.66
CA TYR A 8 4.84 0.47 -7.67
C TYR A 8 5.17 1.62 -8.65
N GLU A 9 6.40 2.14 -8.60
CA GLU A 9 6.85 3.26 -9.46
C GLU A 9 6.91 2.86 -10.93
N SER A 10 7.33 1.62 -11.23
CA SER A 10 7.32 1.12 -12.60
C SER A 10 5.89 0.95 -13.14
N ALA A 11 4.95 0.55 -12.27
CA ALA A 11 3.55 0.36 -12.63
C ALA A 11 2.84 1.70 -12.87
N THR A 12 3.11 2.71 -12.05
CA THR A 12 2.56 4.07 -12.24
C THR A 12 3.14 4.74 -13.49
N ALA A 13 4.45 4.64 -13.73
CA ALA A 13 5.07 5.15 -14.95
C ALA A 13 4.45 4.52 -16.21
N ARG A 14 4.18 3.21 -16.17
CA ARG A 14 3.49 2.52 -17.27
C ARG A 14 2.04 2.97 -17.43
N LEU A 15 1.33 3.21 -16.33
CA LEU A 15 -0.03 3.72 -16.37
C LEU A 15 -0.10 5.10 -17.04
N GLU A 16 0.87 5.98 -16.77
CA GLU A 16 0.98 7.29 -17.43
C GLU A 16 1.25 7.18 -18.94
N GLU A 17 2.06 6.22 -19.38
CA GLU A 17 2.24 5.93 -20.81
C GLU A 17 0.94 5.47 -21.47
N ILE A 18 0.20 4.58 -20.81
CA ILE A 18 -1.09 4.10 -21.30
C ILE A 18 -2.08 5.26 -21.43
N ILE A 19 -2.19 6.11 -20.41
CA ILE A 19 -3.06 7.29 -20.43
C ILE A 19 -2.68 8.20 -21.60
N ARG A 20 -1.40 8.55 -21.75
CA ARG A 20 -0.92 9.38 -22.87
C ARG A 20 -1.26 8.78 -24.23
N ARG A 21 -1.16 7.45 -24.38
CA ARG A 21 -1.50 6.76 -25.62
C ARG A 21 -3.00 6.75 -25.91
N LEU A 22 -3.84 6.59 -24.89
CA LEU A 22 -5.28 6.63 -25.03
C LEU A 22 -5.77 8.07 -25.32
N ASP A 23 -5.21 9.06 -24.63
CA ASP A 23 -5.55 10.48 -24.79
C ASP A 23 -5.14 11.04 -26.16
N SER A 24 -4.14 10.45 -26.82
CA SER A 24 -3.78 10.86 -28.18
C SER A 24 -4.89 10.56 -29.20
N GLY A 25 -5.81 9.64 -28.90
CA GLY A 25 -6.89 9.23 -29.79
C GLY A 25 -6.44 8.47 -31.04
N GLU A 26 -5.15 8.18 -31.15
CA GLU A 26 -4.56 7.48 -32.30
C GLU A 26 -4.54 5.95 -32.12
N ALA A 27 -4.91 5.47 -30.93
CA ALA A 27 -5.00 4.04 -30.65
C ALA A 27 -6.19 3.40 -31.38
N GLY A 28 -5.91 2.36 -32.16
CA GLY A 28 -6.98 1.59 -32.82
C GLY A 28 -7.78 0.76 -31.82
N LEU A 29 -9.01 0.35 -32.17
CA LEU A 29 -9.92 -0.37 -31.26
C LEU A 29 -9.28 -1.54 -30.50
N ARG A 30 -8.49 -2.37 -31.19
CA ARG A 30 -7.83 -3.53 -30.58
C ARG A 30 -6.72 -3.13 -29.62
N GLU A 31 -5.94 -2.11 -29.99
CA GLU A 31 -4.90 -1.53 -29.14
C GLU A 31 -5.53 -0.91 -27.88
N THR A 32 -6.59 -0.13 -28.03
CA THR A 32 -7.35 0.45 -26.91
C THR A 32 -7.83 -0.62 -25.94
N LEU A 33 -8.35 -1.74 -26.44
CA LEU A 33 -8.78 -2.85 -25.59
C LEU A 33 -7.63 -3.45 -24.78
N ASP A 34 -6.47 -3.63 -25.41
CA ASP A 34 -5.29 -4.20 -24.76
C ASP A 34 -4.69 -3.22 -23.74
N LEU A 35 -4.61 -1.93 -24.08
CA LEU A 35 -4.18 -0.84 -23.19
C LEU A 35 -5.07 -0.73 -21.95
N VAL A 36 -6.40 -0.81 -22.12
CA VAL A 36 -7.35 -0.74 -20.99
C VAL A 36 -7.22 -1.96 -20.08
N LYS A 37 -7.04 -3.17 -20.64
CA LYS A 37 -6.80 -4.38 -19.85
C LYS A 37 -5.50 -4.28 -19.05
N GLU A 38 -4.42 -3.81 -19.68
CA GLU A 38 -3.15 -3.60 -19.02
C GLU A 38 -3.29 -2.55 -17.91
N GLY A 39 -3.89 -1.40 -18.22
CA GLY A 39 -4.13 -0.32 -17.26
C GLY A 39 -4.92 -0.78 -16.05
N ARG A 40 -5.97 -1.59 -16.25
CA ARG A 40 -6.74 -2.19 -15.14
C ARG A 40 -5.85 -3.05 -14.24
N GLY A 41 -5.03 -3.93 -14.81
CA GLY A 41 -4.13 -4.77 -14.03
C GLY A 41 -3.10 -3.97 -13.23
N LEU A 42 -2.61 -2.87 -13.80
CA LEU A 42 -1.68 -1.96 -13.10
C LEU A 42 -2.37 -1.24 -11.94
N VAL A 43 -3.61 -0.75 -12.14
CA VAL A 43 -4.39 -0.12 -11.08
C VAL A 43 -4.67 -1.08 -9.93
N GLU A 44 -5.06 -2.32 -10.24
CA GLU A 44 -5.29 -3.37 -9.23
C GLU A 44 -4.02 -3.68 -8.44
N TYR A 45 -2.87 -3.78 -9.12
CA TYR A 45 -1.57 -3.96 -8.47
C TYR A 45 -1.24 -2.79 -7.54
N CYS A 46 -1.30 -1.55 -8.02
CA CYS A 46 -1.01 -0.36 -7.22
C CYS A 46 -1.95 -0.24 -5.99
N ALA A 47 -3.23 -0.56 -6.15
CA ALA A 47 -4.18 -0.58 -5.04
C ALA A 47 -3.80 -1.64 -3.99
N GLY A 48 -3.35 -2.82 -4.42
CA GLY A 48 -2.88 -3.87 -3.53
C GLY A 48 -1.65 -3.48 -2.71
N GLU A 49 -0.67 -2.82 -3.34
CA GLU A 49 0.52 -2.31 -2.64
C GLU A 49 0.15 -1.28 -1.58
N LEU A 50 -0.74 -0.34 -1.90
CA LEU A 50 -1.20 0.69 -0.95
C LEU A 50 -2.01 0.08 0.21
N ASP A 51 -2.81 -0.95 -0.06
CA ASP A 51 -3.55 -1.67 0.99
C ASP A 51 -2.59 -2.40 1.94
N ALA A 52 -1.56 -3.05 1.41
CA ALA A 52 -0.55 -3.72 2.21
C ALA A 52 0.20 -2.73 3.13
N VAL A 53 0.58 -1.56 2.60
CA VAL A 53 1.19 -0.50 3.40
C VAL A 53 0.23 0.02 4.46
N SER A 54 -1.04 0.25 4.11
CA SER A 54 -2.07 0.73 5.05
C SER A 54 -2.26 -0.22 6.23
N ARG A 55 -2.37 -1.53 5.96
CA ARG A 55 -2.49 -2.55 7.01
C ARG A 55 -1.27 -2.58 7.93
N GLY A 56 -0.06 -2.50 7.37
CA GLY A 56 1.16 -2.44 8.17
C GLY A 56 1.19 -1.23 9.11
N LEU A 57 0.68 -0.07 8.67
CA LEU A 57 0.54 1.12 9.53
C LEU A 57 -0.50 0.94 10.63
N GLU A 58 -1.64 0.31 10.34
CA GLU A 58 -2.67 0.01 11.32
C GLU A 58 -2.18 -0.95 12.42
N GLU A 59 -1.42 -1.99 12.04
CA GLU A 59 -0.80 -2.94 12.98
C GLU A 59 0.17 -2.23 13.92
N LEU A 60 1.04 -1.36 13.40
CA LEU A 60 1.98 -0.58 14.21
C LEU A 60 1.26 0.34 15.21
N GLN A 61 0.15 0.97 14.80
CA GLN A 61 -0.66 1.80 15.70
C GLN A 61 -1.31 0.98 16.81
N LEU A 62 -1.78 -0.23 16.51
CA LEU A 62 -2.35 -1.13 17.50
C LEU A 62 -1.29 -1.56 18.53
N ASP A 63 -0.09 -1.92 18.07
CA ASP A 63 1.03 -2.30 18.94
C ASP A 63 1.40 -1.16 19.90
N GLU A 64 1.42 0.09 19.42
CA GLU A 64 1.66 1.26 20.27
C GLU A 64 0.59 1.42 21.35
N LEU A 65 -0.69 1.23 21.00
CA LEU A 65 -1.79 1.31 21.95
C LEU A 65 -1.71 0.20 23.01
N VAL A 66 -1.36 -1.03 22.62
CA VAL A 66 -1.14 -2.15 23.54
C VAL A 66 -0.01 -1.82 24.52
N ALA A 67 1.14 -1.37 24.03
CA ALA A 67 2.28 -1.01 24.87
C ALA A 67 1.93 0.08 25.90
N ARG A 68 1.11 1.07 25.52
CA ARG A 68 0.64 2.12 26.44
C ARG A 68 -0.31 1.59 27.50
N LEU A 69 -1.20 0.65 27.14
CA LEU A 69 -2.11 0.02 28.10
C LEU A 69 -1.35 -0.85 29.11
N GLU A 70 -0.35 -1.60 28.65
CA GLU A 70 0.51 -2.40 29.53
C GLU A 70 1.30 -1.54 30.52
N GLN A 71 1.82 -0.38 30.08
CA GLN A 71 2.49 0.59 30.94
C GLN A 71 1.53 1.24 31.95
N GLY A 72 0.29 1.53 31.55
CA GLY A 72 -0.75 2.07 32.44
C GLY A 72 -1.31 1.03 33.43
N ALA A 73 -1.10 -0.26 33.16
CA ALA A 73 -1.61 -1.36 33.98
C ALA A 73 -0.63 -1.87 35.04
N GLN A 74 0.56 -1.26 35.21
CA GLN A 74 1.52 -1.67 36.26
C GLN A 74 0.93 -1.48 37.67
N PRO A 75 0.59 -2.56 38.40
CA PRO A 75 0.13 -2.48 39.78
C PRO A 75 1.34 -2.73 40.68
N GLY A 76 1.95 -1.69 41.23
CA GLY A 76 3.03 -1.89 42.19
C GLY A 76 4.01 -0.74 42.37
N ALA A 77 3.54 0.34 42.99
CA ALA A 77 4.39 1.20 43.80
C ALA A 77 3.53 1.83 44.92
N ASP A 78 2.92 0.98 45.74
CA ASP A 78 2.48 1.41 47.07
C ASP A 78 3.72 1.38 48.00
N PRO A 79 4.26 2.52 48.47
CA PRO A 79 5.23 2.49 49.54
C PRO A 79 4.51 2.05 50.82
N ALA A 80 4.83 0.84 51.30
CA ALA A 80 4.35 0.36 52.59
C ALA A 80 4.65 1.40 53.70
N PRO A 81 3.70 1.67 54.62
CA PRO A 81 3.98 2.58 55.73
C PRO A 81 4.97 1.91 56.68
N SER A 82 6.18 2.47 56.77
CA SER A 82 7.16 2.13 57.80
C SER A 82 6.55 2.40 59.18
N THR A 83 6.62 1.38 60.03
CA THR A 83 6.25 1.40 61.45
C THR A 83 7.08 2.40 62.24
#